data_AF-A0A7Z9KGH5-F1
#
_entry.id   AF-A0A7Z9KGH5-F1
#
_cell.length_a   1.000
_cell.length_b   1.000
_cell.length_c   1.000
_cell.angle_alpha   90.00
_cell.angle_beta   90.00
_cell.angle_gamma   90.00
#
_symmetry.space_group_name_H-M   'P 1'
#
loop_
_entity.id
_entity.type
_entity.pdbx_description
1 polymer ?
#
loop_
_entity_poly.entity_id
_entity_poly.type
_entity_poly.pdbx_seq_one_letter_code
_entity_poly.pdbx_strand_id
1 'polypeptide(L)'
;MRKKSIVHDDPITFEVVRSDLYAICEEMKSVMMRASFSPLLSLSADLSCAILDHRGDVVAQGNDIPVHLGAMPFSAKGILESFALDSWKPGDAVLSNDPYSGGSHLPDMTLLSPIFDASSVVGFSASRVHWPDVGGSAAGSSSVTDEIVKEGIRVPPVKIIKAGEPDRGLWTLLFANVRVPHDRVGDFQAQIACNARGVERVSEQITRYGGAQMRRIFSETQDQSQHMINTILDKIPDGTYRAVHHLDGDGFTEDAGNGPFGISVMIEKRARRLCFDFTGTDKQAKGPINSPFAVTASVCYYTMLALAGGAVPPNSGAYRGIEVVAPEGSLVNPVYPAPVVAGNTETSNRMVDVLLDALAPAIPERAVAGSYGCAGVFALGGWDAVRGGRFVHYETIGGGMGASAQGPGIDGHRVHMGNTMNLPCEAIEASMPLRIDAYELIDESGGAGRYAGGRGVCKVIRALTDDVEFSLLYERGLHPAPGMLGGEAGRCARFAMEHVDGTKTALSSKTVGCRLMKGEGLWIETAGGGGWGEPHESDD
;
A
#
# COMPACT_ATOMS: atom_id res chain seq x y z
N MET A 1 40.11 -11.17 -11.41
CA MET A 1 39.73 -12.33 -10.58
C MET A 1 38.23 -12.29 -10.36
N ARG A 2 37.46 -13.30 -10.83
CA ARG A 2 36.04 -13.44 -10.42
C ARG A 2 36.03 -13.57 -8.90
N LYS A 3 35.39 -12.63 -8.18
CA LYS A 3 35.17 -12.79 -6.74
C LYS A 3 34.35 -14.07 -6.57
N LYS A 4 34.86 -15.01 -5.77
CA LYS A 4 34.16 -16.27 -5.48
C LYS A 4 32.84 -15.95 -4.75
N SER A 5 31.77 -16.66 -5.12
CA SER A 5 30.42 -16.49 -4.54
C SER A 5 30.33 -17.20 -3.19
N ILE A 6 29.78 -16.53 -2.18
CA ILE A 6 29.53 -17.12 -0.87
C ILE A 6 28.51 -18.25 -0.99
N VAL A 7 27.47 -18.10 -1.83
CA VAL A 7 26.49 -19.16 -2.10
C VAL A 7 27.17 -20.46 -2.57
N HIS A 8 28.24 -20.37 -3.36
CA HIS A 8 28.96 -21.55 -3.85
C HIS A 8 29.95 -22.12 -2.82
N ASP A 9 30.70 -21.25 -2.14
CA ASP A 9 31.81 -21.66 -1.27
C ASP A 9 31.37 -21.98 0.17
N ASP A 10 30.31 -21.33 0.66
CA ASP A 10 29.71 -21.52 1.99
C ASP A 10 28.19 -21.27 1.94
N PRO A 11 27.42 -22.17 1.30
CA PRO A 11 25.96 -22.04 1.14
C PRO A 11 25.23 -22.01 2.48
N ILE A 12 25.77 -22.66 3.52
CA ILE A 12 25.15 -22.72 4.84
C ILE A 12 25.18 -21.34 5.48
N THR A 13 26.34 -20.69 5.54
CA THR A 13 26.44 -19.34 6.11
C THR A 13 25.59 -18.35 5.31
N PHE A 14 25.60 -18.43 3.98
CA PHE A 14 24.75 -17.58 3.15
C PHE A 14 23.27 -17.72 3.54
N GLU A 15 22.75 -18.95 3.61
CA GLU A 15 21.33 -19.15 3.87
C GLU A 15 20.91 -18.80 5.29
N VAL A 16 21.77 -19.04 6.28
CA VAL A 16 21.54 -18.62 7.66
C VAL A 16 21.46 -17.10 7.75
N VAL A 17 22.44 -16.38 7.21
CA VAL A 17 22.45 -14.91 7.29
C VAL A 17 21.33 -14.30 6.48
N ARG A 18 21.05 -14.82 5.28
CA ARG A 18 19.92 -14.37 4.45
C ARG A 18 18.60 -14.52 5.17
N SER A 19 18.33 -15.71 5.75
CA SER A 19 17.08 -15.95 6.49
C SER A 19 16.96 -15.06 7.72
N ASP A 20 18.08 -14.81 8.41
CA ASP A 20 18.12 -13.93 9.57
C ASP A 20 17.80 -12.47 9.19
N LEU A 21 18.19 -11.98 8.00
CA LEU A 21 17.80 -10.64 7.52
C LEU A 21 16.28 -10.48 7.37
N TYR A 22 15.57 -11.52 6.93
CA TYR A 22 14.11 -11.51 6.90
C TYR A 22 13.51 -11.59 8.31
N ALA A 23 14.08 -12.42 9.18
CA ALA A 23 13.66 -12.51 10.58
C ALA A 23 13.84 -11.17 11.33
N ILE A 24 14.90 -10.41 11.02
CA ILE A 24 15.11 -9.06 11.54
C ILE A 24 13.97 -8.12 11.12
N CYS A 25 13.51 -8.19 9.87
CA CYS A 25 12.38 -7.37 9.41
C CYS A 25 11.07 -7.70 10.17
N GLU A 26 10.82 -8.98 10.47
CA GLU A 26 9.67 -9.40 11.27
C GLU A 26 9.81 -8.99 12.75
N GLU A 27 11.02 -9.00 13.30
CA GLU A 27 11.30 -8.47 14.64
C GLU A 27 11.05 -6.96 14.69
N MET A 28 11.50 -6.20 13.68
CA MET A 28 11.23 -4.77 13.54
C MET A 28 9.72 -4.48 13.52
N LYS A 29 8.96 -5.22 12.69
CA LYS A 29 7.50 -5.13 12.65
C LYS A 29 6.86 -5.40 14.01
N SER A 30 7.32 -6.44 14.70
CA SER A 30 6.82 -6.81 16.04
C SER A 30 7.07 -5.69 17.07
N VAL A 31 8.24 -5.04 17.03
CA VAL A 31 8.53 -3.86 17.87
C VAL A 31 7.55 -2.75 17.56
N MET A 32 7.34 -2.44 16.29
CA MET A 32 6.43 -1.38 15.86
C MET A 32 5.00 -1.63 16.37
N MET A 33 4.43 -2.80 16.07
CA MET A 33 3.06 -3.13 16.45
C MET A 33 2.85 -3.10 17.97
N ARG A 34 3.82 -3.60 18.74
CA ARG A 34 3.69 -3.69 20.20
C ARG A 34 3.89 -2.36 20.93
N ALA A 35 4.59 -1.41 20.31
CA ALA A 35 4.91 -0.11 20.91
C ALA A 35 4.05 1.04 20.37
N SER A 36 3.35 0.84 19.25
CA SER A 36 2.48 1.86 18.64
C SER A 36 1.26 2.15 19.49
N PHE A 37 0.79 3.39 19.41
CA PHE A 37 -0.36 3.90 20.17
C PHE A 37 -1.63 3.80 19.33
N SER A 38 -1.52 3.93 18.01
CA SER A 38 -2.68 3.83 17.13
C SER A 38 -3.11 2.39 16.85
N PRO A 39 -4.42 2.10 16.83
CA PRO A 39 -4.94 0.78 16.48
C PRO A 39 -4.58 0.35 15.06
N LEU A 40 -4.46 1.31 14.11
CA LEU A 40 -4.04 1.03 12.73
C LEU A 40 -2.68 0.31 12.67
N LEU A 41 -1.74 0.71 13.52
CA LEU A 41 -0.40 0.12 13.55
C LEU A 41 -0.32 -1.07 14.50
N SER A 42 -0.91 -0.95 15.69
CA SER A 42 -0.83 -1.98 16.73
C SER A 42 -1.68 -3.21 16.46
N LEU A 43 -2.79 -3.08 15.73
CA LEU A 43 -3.75 -4.15 15.47
C LEU A 43 -3.93 -4.46 13.98
N SER A 44 -3.92 -3.45 13.11
CA SER A 44 -4.09 -3.66 11.66
C SER A 44 -2.79 -3.83 10.87
N ALA A 45 -1.64 -3.49 11.47
CA ALA A 45 -0.30 -3.63 10.90
C ALA A 45 -0.08 -2.90 9.55
N ASP A 46 -0.61 -1.68 9.40
CA ASP A 46 -0.38 -0.85 8.20
C ASP A 46 1.02 -0.19 8.21
N LEU A 47 2.04 -1.04 8.04
CA LEU A 47 3.45 -0.66 8.10
C LEU A 47 4.30 -1.66 7.33
N SER A 48 5.52 -1.28 6.95
CA SER A 48 6.50 -2.21 6.40
C SER A 48 7.91 -1.93 6.88
N CYS A 49 8.69 -2.99 7.08
CA CYS A 49 10.07 -2.92 7.53
C CYS A 49 11.02 -3.52 6.49
N ALA A 50 12.16 -2.88 6.27
CA ALA A 50 13.14 -3.31 5.29
C ALA A 50 14.58 -3.07 5.73
N ILE A 51 15.47 -3.97 5.32
CA ILE A 51 16.92 -3.76 5.33
C ILE A 51 17.36 -3.46 3.90
N LEU A 52 18.07 -2.35 3.72
CA LEU A 52 18.60 -1.90 2.44
C LEU A 52 20.12 -1.93 2.43
N ASP A 53 20.68 -2.04 1.23
CA ASP A 53 22.11 -1.84 1.03
C ASP A 53 22.48 -0.35 1.01
N HIS A 54 23.79 -0.06 0.91
CA HIS A 54 24.31 1.30 0.82
C HIS A 54 23.81 2.14 -0.37
N ARG A 55 23.12 1.55 -1.35
CA ARG A 55 22.54 2.23 -2.53
C ARG A 55 21.04 2.48 -2.37
N GLY A 56 20.44 2.07 -1.27
CA GLY A 56 19.00 2.14 -1.06
C GLY A 56 18.24 1.04 -1.82
N ASP A 57 18.91 -0.03 -2.24
CA ASP A 57 18.23 -1.20 -2.79
C ASP A 57 17.83 -2.16 -1.66
N VAL A 58 16.60 -2.64 -1.69
CA VAL A 58 16.05 -3.56 -0.69
C VAL A 58 16.79 -4.89 -0.76
N VAL A 59 17.25 -5.37 0.38
CA VAL A 59 17.91 -6.68 0.55
C VAL A 59 16.92 -7.68 1.11
N ALA A 60 16.22 -7.30 2.18
CA ALA A 60 15.17 -8.07 2.83
C ALA A 60 14.07 -7.11 3.30
N GLN A 61 12.83 -7.60 3.31
CA GLN A 61 11.68 -6.90 3.85
C GLN A 61 10.60 -7.90 4.26
N GLY A 62 9.70 -7.49 5.16
CA GLY A 62 8.58 -8.32 5.62
C GLY A 62 7.51 -8.56 4.55
N ASN A 63 6.64 -9.54 4.79
CA ASN A 63 5.45 -9.79 3.95
C ASN A 63 4.29 -8.86 4.37
N ASP A 64 4.54 -7.57 4.20
CA ASP A 64 3.73 -6.50 4.73
C ASP A 64 2.76 -5.94 3.67
N ILE A 65 2.71 -4.62 3.47
CA ILE A 65 1.82 -3.95 2.53
C ILE A 65 2.44 -3.95 1.13
N PRO A 66 1.79 -4.54 0.12
CA PRO A 66 2.36 -4.68 -1.23
C PRO A 66 2.83 -3.37 -1.86
N VAL A 67 2.11 -2.26 -1.66
CA VAL A 67 2.52 -0.96 -2.21
C VAL A 67 3.86 -0.47 -1.64
N HIS A 68 4.17 -0.79 -0.38
CA HIS A 68 5.44 -0.45 0.23
C HIS A 68 6.60 -1.23 -0.39
N LEU A 69 6.38 -2.51 -0.75
CA LEU A 69 7.41 -3.43 -1.20
C LEU A 69 8.19 -2.91 -2.42
N GLY A 70 7.49 -2.26 -3.35
CA GLY A 70 8.08 -1.67 -4.55
C GLY A 70 8.42 -0.20 -4.43
N ALA A 71 7.76 0.54 -3.54
CA ALA A 71 7.97 1.97 -3.35
C ALA A 71 9.14 2.31 -2.40
N MET A 72 9.49 1.42 -1.46
CA MET A 72 10.59 1.59 -0.51
C MET A 72 11.94 2.01 -1.16
N PRO A 73 12.43 1.33 -2.22
CA PRO A 73 13.70 1.73 -2.85
C PRO A 73 13.66 3.13 -3.47
N PHE A 74 12.49 3.61 -3.93
CA PHE A 74 12.36 4.97 -4.45
C PHE A 74 12.50 6.02 -3.36
N SER A 75 11.83 5.83 -2.22
CA SER A 75 11.98 6.74 -1.07
C SER A 75 13.40 6.74 -0.53
N ALA A 76 14.03 5.56 -0.42
CA ALA A 76 15.41 5.48 0.03
C ALA A 76 16.35 6.23 -0.93
N LYS A 77 16.17 6.08 -2.25
CA LYS A 77 16.97 6.79 -3.25
C LYS A 77 16.74 8.31 -3.21
N GLY A 78 15.50 8.78 -3.11
CA GLY A 78 15.21 10.21 -2.96
C GLY A 78 15.82 10.82 -1.69
N ILE A 79 15.85 10.06 -0.59
CA ILE A 79 16.58 10.45 0.62
C ILE A 79 18.09 10.52 0.37
N LEU A 80 18.67 9.52 -0.29
CA LEU A 80 20.12 9.46 -0.56
C LEU A 80 20.59 10.50 -1.59
N GLU A 81 19.71 10.96 -2.48
CA GLU A 81 19.98 12.11 -3.36
C GLU A 81 20.11 13.42 -2.57
N SER A 82 19.39 13.54 -1.45
CA SER A 82 19.43 14.72 -0.57
C SER A 82 20.60 14.69 0.43
N PHE A 83 21.12 13.51 0.76
CA PHE A 83 22.20 13.32 1.73
C PHE A 83 23.27 12.37 1.22
N ALA A 84 24.41 12.93 0.79
CA ALA A 84 25.57 12.14 0.36
C ALA A 84 25.97 11.09 1.41
N LEU A 85 26.35 9.90 0.96
CA LEU A 85 26.56 8.73 1.82
C LEU A 85 27.61 8.95 2.92
N ASP A 86 28.63 9.77 2.66
CA ASP A 86 29.69 10.14 3.60
C ASP A 86 29.28 11.20 4.65
N SER A 87 28.14 11.85 4.47
CA SER A 87 27.58 12.83 5.42
C SER A 87 26.79 12.21 6.57
N TRP A 88 26.51 10.91 6.50
CA TRP A 88 25.77 10.16 7.51
C TRP A 88 26.66 9.88 8.73
N LYS A 89 26.06 9.92 9.92
CA LYS A 89 26.70 9.56 11.18
C LYS A 89 25.91 8.48 11.90
N PRO A 90 26.55 7.65 12.74
CA PRO A 90 25.83 6.73 13.62
C PRO A 90 24.78 7.47 14.45
N GLY A 91 23.57 6.92 14.51
CA GLY A 91 22.44 7.53 15.22
C GLY A 91 21.69 8.62 14.45
N ASP A 92 22.08 8.95 13.22
CA ASP A 92 21.23 9.79 12.36
C ASP A 92 19.95 9.05 11.95
N ALA A 93 18.87 9.80 11.71
CA ALA A 93 17.70 9.28 11.01
C ALA A 93 17.08 10.35 10.11
N VAL A 94 16.66 9.96 8.92
CA VAL A 94 15.99 10.84 7.94
C VAL A 94 14.55 10.40 7.77
N LEU A 95 13.63 11.35 7.85
CA LEU A 95 12.19 11.15 7.65
C LEU A 95 11.76 11.79 6.32
N SER A 96 10.87 11.11 5.59
CA SER A 96 10.18 11.68 4.44
C SER A 96 8.85 10.98 4.16
N ASN A 97 7.88 11.73 3.65
CA ASN A 97 6.64 11.21 3.04
C ASN A 97 6.36 11.83 1.67
N ASP A 98 7.31 12.60 1.12
CA ASP A 98 7.08 13.41 -0.07
C ASP A 98 6.94 12.55 -1.32
N PRO A 99 5.76 12.50 -1.96
CA PRO A 99 5.52 11.64 -3.12
C PRO A 99 6.37 12.02 -4.34
N TYR A 100 6.71 13.31 -4.46
CA TYR A 100 7.55 13.80 -5.56
C TYR A 100 9.05 13.58 -5.31
N SER A 101 9.41 13.09 -4.13
CA SER A 101 10.75 12.63 -3.76
C SER A 101 10.81 11.10 -3.61
N GLY A 102 9.85 10.37 -4.20
CA GLY A 102 9.80 8.89 -4.19
C GLY A 102 8.92 8.27 -3.10
N GLY A 103 8.13 9.06 -2.38
CA GLY A 103 7.08 8.58 -1.48
C GLY A 103 5.85 8.00 -2.20
N SER A 104 4.93 7.38 -1.45
CA SER A 104 3.64 6.88 -1.97
C SER A 104 2.51 7.90 -1.84
N HIS A 105 2.24 8.37 -0.63
CA HIS A 105 1.29 9.43 -0.29
C HIS A 105 1.67 10.01 1.08
N LEU A 106 1.05 11.12 1.49
CA LEU A 106 1.48 11.84 2.70
C LEU A 106 1.33 11.04 4.01
N PRO A 107 0.28 10.22 4.22
CA PRO A 107 0.20 9.40 5.42
C PRO A 107 1.34 8.40 5.62
N ASP A 108 2.02 7.96 4.56
CA ASP A 108 3.09 6.97 4.66
C ASP A 108 4.44 7.62 5.00
N MET A 109 4.81 7.58 6.27
CA MET A 109 6.03 8.17 6.80
C MET A 109 7.19 7.18 6.72
N THR A 110 8.17 7.45 5.86
CA THR A 110 9.38 6.63 5.69
C THR A 110 10.53 7.17 6.55
N LEU A 111 11.06 6.34 7.46
CA LEU A 111 12.22 6.64 8.29
C LEU A 111 13.40 5.77 7.85
N LEU A 112 14.54 6.39 7.56
CA LEU A 112 15.78 5.73 7.15
C LEU A 112 16.88 5.97 8.19
N SER A 113 17.50 4.89 8.68
CA SER A 113 18.57 4.92 9.68
C SER A 113 19.81 4.15 9.18
N PRO A 114 21.02 4.74 9.24
CA PRO A 114 22.22 4.14 8.69
C PRO A 114 22.77 3.02 9.57
N ILE A 115 23.32 2.00 8.93
CA ILE A 115 24.01 0.87 9.56
C ILE A 115 25.49 0.96 9.19
N PHE A 116 26.38 0.94 10.18
CA PHE A 116 27.82 1.17 9.99
C PHE A 116 28.66 -0.08 10.20
N ASP A 117 29.76 -0.17 9.45
CA ASP A 117 30.95 -0.94 9.80
C ASP A 117 32.09 0.06 10.00
N ALA A 118 32.51 0.25 11.25
CA ALA A 118 33.37 1.35 11.68
C ALA A 118 32.86 2.72 11.16
N SER A 119 33.56 3.35 10.21
CA SER A 119 33.21 4.66 9.64
C SER A 119 32.43 4.59 8.33
N SER A 120 32.17 3.40 7.80
CA SER A 120 31.55 3.22 6.47
C SER A 120 30.13 2.68 6.58
N VAL A 121 29.17 3.34 5.92
CA VAL A 121 27.78 2.87 5.84
C VAL A 121 27.72 1.55 5.06
N VAL A 122 27.24 0.48 5.68
CA VAL A 122 26.99 -0.85 5.07
C VAL A 122 25.65 -0.90 4.36
N GLY A 123 24.64 -0.28 4.97
CA GLY A 123 23.28 -0.26 4.50
C GLY A 123 22.40 0.57 5.42
N PHE A 124 21.10 0.36 5.35
CA PHE A 124 20.12 1.12 6.12
C PHE A 124 19.03 0.20 6.67
N SER A 125 18.55 0.55 7.86
CA SER A 125 17.29 0.07 8.41
C SER A 125 16.21 1.06 8.00
N ALA A 126 15.10 0.58 7.43
CA ALA A 126 13.98 1.41 7.06
C ALA A 126 12.66 0.88 7.58
N SER A 127 11.78 1.81 7.87
CA SER A 127 10.37 1.56 8.08
C SER A 127 9.55 2.55 7.29
N ARG A 128 8.41 2.10 6.79
CA ARG A 128 7.33 2.94 6.29
C ARG A 128 6.11 2.66 7.12
N VAL A 129 5.53 3.71 7.69
CA VAL A 129 4.44 3.60 8.66
C VAL A 129 3.33 4.52 8.23
N HIS A 130 2.11 3.99 8.12
CA HIS A 130 0.94 4.82 7.85
C HIS A 130 0.53 5.56 9.12
N TRP A 131 0.62 6.89 9.10
CA TRP A 131 0.06 7.72 10.16
C TRP A 131 -1.42 7.93 9.86
N PRO A 132 -2.34 7.57 10.78
CA PRO A 132 -3.77 7.73 10.56
C PRO A 132 -4.20 9.17 10.24
N ASP A 133 -3.39 10.17 10.60
CA ASP A 133 -3.63 11.57 10.24
C ASP A 133 -2.31 12.33 10.18
N VAL A 134 -2.15 13.13 9.14
CA VAL A 134 -1.01 14.03 8.87
C VAL A 134 -1.47 15.48 8.69
N GLY A 135 -2.65 15.86 9.20
CA GLY A 135 -3.16 17.23 9.17
C GLY A 135 -3.77 17.70 7.86
N GLY A 136 -4.26 16.80 7.02
CA GLY A 136 -5.00 17.15 5.79
C GLY A 136 -6.32 17.87 6.06
N SER A 137 -7.07 18.21 5.00
CA SER A 137 -8.32 18.98 5.07
C SER A 137 -9.44 18.26 5.83
N ALA A 138 -9.42 16.93 5.86
CA ALA A 138 -10.35 16.08 6.60
C ALA A 138 -9.62 15.15 7.57
N ALA A 139 -10.33 14.66 8.58
CA ALA A 139 -9.83 13.59 9.44
C ALA A 139 -9.38 12.38 8.60
N GLY A 140 -8.33 11.70 9.04
CA GLY A 140 -7.74 10.62 8.25
C GLY A 140 -6.72 11.10 7.22
N SER A 141 -6.68 12.42 6.95
CA SER A 141 -5.90 13.00 5.84
C SER A 141 -6.18 12.34 4.48
N SER A 142 -7.38 11.79 4.36
CA SER A 142 -7.88 11.02 3.22
C SER A 142 -9.22 11.62 2.82
N SER A 143 -9.24 12.31 1.69
CA SER A 143 -10.40 13.08 1.25
C SER A 143 -10.32 13.42 -0.23
N VAL A 144 -11.43 13.88 -0.81
CA VAL A 144 -11.42 14.50 -2.13
C VAL A 144 -10.73 15.86 -2.03
N THR A 145 -9.54 15.95 -2.60
CA THR A 145 -8.73 17.17 -2.65
C THR A 145 -8.34 17.46 -4.09
N ASP A 146 -8.06 18.73 -4.40
CA ASP A 146 -7.60 19.22 -5.71
C ASP A 146 -6.14 19.69 -5.70
N GLU A 147 -5.45 19.53 -4.57
CA GLU A 147 -4.05 19.91 -4.40
C GLU A 147 -3.41 19.12 -3.24
N ILE A 148 -2.17 18.68 -3.41
CA ILE A 148 -1.41 17.90 -2.42
C ILE A 148 -1.33 18.57 -1.04
N VAL A 149 -1.28 19.91 -0.98
CA VAL A 149 -1.17 20.65 0.28
C VAL A 149 -2.42 20.50 1.16
N LYS A 150 -3.56 20.12 0.56
CA LYS A 150 -4.80 19.82 1.29
C LYS A 150 -4.80 18.39 1.83
N GLU A 151 -3.88 17.53 1.42
CA GLU A 151 -3.75 16.16 1.95
C GLU A 151 -2.97 16.11 3.26
N GLY A 152 -2.24 17.18 3.63
CA GLY A 152 -1.59 17.32 4.92
C GLY A 152 -0.13 17.74 4.83
N ILE A 153 0.62 17.53 5.92
CA ILE A 153 2.02 17.92 5.99
C ILE A 153 2.88 17.07 5.07
N ARG A 154 3.53 17.75 4.12
CA ARG A 154 4.53 17.16 3.24
C ARG A 154 5.93 17.39 3.80
N VAL A 155 6.59 16.30 4.13
CA VAL A 155 7.93 16.21 4.70
C VAL A 155 8.90 15.75 3.60
N PRO A 156 9.64 16.68 2.96
CA PRO A 156 10.76 16.29 2.10
C PRO A 156 11.84 15.58 2.94
N PRO A 157 12.85 14.94 2.33
CA PRO A 157 13.94 14.32 3.08
C PRO A 157 14.59 15.26 4.09
N VAL A 158 14.36 15.03 5.39
CA VAL A 158 14.93 15.83 6.48
C VAL A 158 15.54 14.95 7.56
N LYS A 159 16.74 15.31 8.02
CA LYS A 159 17.41 14.65 9.15
C LYS A 159 16.71 15.03 10.46
N ILE A 160 15.78 14.17 10.88
CA ILE A 160 14.87 14.36 12.01
C ILE A 160 15.51 13.95 13.36
N ILE A 161 16.58 13.15 13.31
CA ILE A 161 17.46 12.79 14.44
C ILE A 161 18.90 12.92 13.96
N LYS A 162 19.74 13.56 14.78
CA LYS A 162 21.16 13.80 14.49
C LYS A 162 22.00 13.16 15.60
N ALA A 163 22.78 12.15 15.26
CA ALA A 163 23.64 11.43 16.21
C ALA A 163 22.91 10.98 17.50
N GLY A 164 21.69 10.45 17.36
CA GLY A 164 20.85 9.99 18.48
C GLY A 164 19.98 11.08 19.11
N GLU A 165 20.19 12.35 18.78
CA GLU A 165 19.44 13.47 19.36
C GLU A 165 18.30 13.93 18.43
N PRO A 166 17.03 13.92 18.88
CA PRO A 166 15.90 14.45 18.14
C PRO A 166 16.04 15.94 17.80
N ASP A 167 15.74 16.32 16.56
CA ASP A 167 15.64 17.73 16.17
C ASP A 167 14.32 18.31 16.70
N ARG A 168 14.38 18.90 17.89
CA ARG A 168 13.20 19.40 18.61
C ARG A 168 12.41 20.44 17.80
N GLY A 169 13.08 21.28 17.01
CA GLY A 169 12.39 22.27 16.17
C GLY A 169 11.53 21.61 15.10
N LEU A 170 12.08 20.60 14.41
CA LEU A 170 11.34 19.82 13.42
C LEU A 170 10.20 19.02 14.04
N TRP A 171 10.43 18.39 15.20
CA TRP A 171 9.38 17.66 15.91
C TRP A 171 8.24 18.59 16.33
N THR A 172 8.55 19.75 16.90
CA THR A 172 7.53 20.74 17.29
C THR A 172 6.69 21.17 16.09
N LEU A 173 7.32 21.44 14.94
CA LEU A 173 6.58 21.81 13.73
C LEU A 173 5.72 20.65 13.20
N LEU A 174 6.29 19.44 13.10
CA LEU A 174 5.61 18.27 12.56
C LEU A 174 4.37 17.91 13.39
N PHE A 175 4.53 17.74 14.71
CA PHE A 175 3.44 17.30 15.58
C PHE A 175 2.45 18.41 15.92
N ALA A 176 2.76 19.69 15.66
CA ALA A 176 1.75 20.75 15.71
C ALA A 176 0.73 20.67 14.57
N ASN A 177 1.05 19.95 13.49
CA ASN A 177 0.23 19.84 12.28
C ASN A 177 -0.45 18.47 12.15
N VAL A 178 -0.77 17.79 13.25
CA VAL A 178 -1.55 16.53 13.24
C VAL A 178 -2.69 16.61 14.25
N ARG A 179 -3.83 15.95 13.97
CA ARG A 179 -5.05 16.07 14.81
C ARG A 179 -4.93 15.44 16.19
N VAL A 180 -4.15 14.36 16.31
CA VAL A 180 -4.00 13.57 17.55
C VAL A 180 -2.50 13.43 17.88
N PRO A 181 -1.85 14.51 18.35
CA PRO A 181 -0.39 14.59 18.43
C PRO A 181 0.22 13.67 19.48
N HIS A 182 -0.47 13.43 20.60
CA HIS A 182 0.02 12.52 21.64
C HIS A 182 0.31 11.13 21.08
N ASP A 183 -0.66 10.55 20.40
CA ASP A 183 -0.54 9.24 19.77
C ASP A 183 0.47 9.26 18.62
N ARG A 184 0.54 10.34 17.84
CA ARG A 184 1.51 10.45 16.73
C ARG A 184 2.94 10.50 17.23
N VAL A 185 3.20 11.15 18.37
CA VAL A 185 4.50 11.10 19.03
C VAL A 185 4.81 9.68 19.50
N GLY A 186 3.83 8.97 20.08
CA GLY A 186 3.97 7.56 20.47
C GLY A 186 4.29 6.64 19.29
N ASP A 187 3.52 6.74 18.21
CA ASP A 187 3.73 5.99 16.96
C ASP A 187 5.11 6.28 16.36
N PHE A 188 5.55 7.55 16.35
CA PHE A 188 6.88 7.90 15.84
C PHE A 188 8.01 7.38 16.73
N GLN A 189 7.84 7.39 18.05
CA GLN A 189 8.79 6.77 18.97
C GLN A 189 8.89 5.25 18.75
N ALA A 190 7.76 4.59 18.51
CA ALA A 190 7.73 3.19 18.11
C ALA A 190 8.48 2.96 16.79
N GLN A 191 8.33 3.86 15.82
CA GLN A 191 9.04 3.81 14.53
C GLN A 191 10.57 3.95 14.69
N ILE A 192 11.01 4.86 15.57
CA ILE A 192 12.43 5.02 15.90
C ILE A 192 12.98 3.73 16.53
N ALA A 193 12.25 3.14 17.47
CA ALA A 193 12.64 1.89 18.13
C ALA A 193 12.68 0.71 17.14
N CYS A 194 11.72 0.65 16.22
CA CYS A 194 11.67 -0.30 15.11
C CYS A 194 12.94 -0.21 14.25
N ASN A 195 13.30 0.98 13.76
CA ASN A 195 14.53 1.16 12.98
C ASN A 195 15.79 0.81 13.78
N ALA A 196 15.86 1.25 15.05
CA ALA A 196 16.98 0.98 15.93
C ALA A 196 17.20 -0.53 16.12
N ARG A 197 16.12 -1.32 16.21
CA ARG A 197 16.20 -2.79 16.26
C ARG A 197 16.86 -3.38 15.01
N GLY A 198 16.49 -2.91 13.83
CA GLY A 198 17.14 -3.32 12.58
C GLY A 198 18.63 -2.96 12.55
N VAL A 199 18.99 -1.76 13.01
CA VAL A 199 20.39 -1.32 13.12
C VAL A 199 21.17 -2.22 14.08
N GLU A 200 20.63 -2.50 15.27
CA GLU A 200 21.23 -3.36 16.28
C GLU A 200 21.54 -4.76 15.71
N ARG A 201 20.53 -5.44 15.16
CA ARG A 201 20.66 -6.82 14.67
C ARG A 201 21.64 -6.97 13.51
N VAL A 202 21.57 -6.07 12.53
CA VAL A 202 22.52 -6.13 11.41
C VAL A 202 23.94 -5.78 11.88
N SER A 203 24.09 -4.90 12.89
CA SER A 203 25.41 -4.62 13.48
C SER A 203 25.99 -5.81 14.23
N GLU A 204 25.16 -6.64 14.88
CA GLU A 204 25.60 -7.92 15.47
C GLU A 204 26.13 -8.87 14.39
N GLN A 205 25.48 -8.95 13.23
CA GLN A 205 25.96 -9.74 12.09
C GLN A 205 27.27 -9.18 11.51
N ILE A 206 27.38 -7.84 11.36
CA ILE A 206 28.61 -7.18 10.92
C ILE A 206 29.76 -7.49 11.88
N THR A 207 29.52 -7.51 13.19
CA THR A 207 30.55 -7.84 14.19
C THR A 207 31.05 -9.28 14.03
N ARG A 208 30.17 -10.22 13.65
CA ARG A 208 30.50 -11.65 13.48
C ARG A 208 31.19 -11.96 12.15
N TYR A 209 30.72 -11.36 11.06
CA TYR A 209 31.13 -11.72 9.69
C TYR A 209 31.98 -10.64 8.99
N GLY A 210 31.99 -9.41 9.51
CA GLY A 210 32.64 -8.25 8.92
C GLY A 210 31.81 -7.58 7.81
N GLY A 211 31.90 -6.26 7.68
CA GLY A 211 31.06 -5.50 6.74
C GLY A 211 31.32 -5.85 5.27
N ALA A 212 32.55 -6.24 4.91
CA ALA A 212 32.86 -6.69 3.55
C ALA A 212 32.19 -8.02 3.18
N GLN A 213 31.95 -8.91 4.15
CA GLN A 213 31.18 -10.13 3.92
C GLN A 213 29.69 -9.81 3.86
N MET A 214 29.19 -8.97 4.77
CA MET A 214 27.78 -8.55 4.76
C MET A 214 27.35 -7.87 3.46
N ARG A 215 28.15 -6.94 2.91
CA ARG A 215 27.85 -6.33 1.60
C ARG A 215 27.77 -7.35 0.46
N ARG A 216 28.58 -8.42 0.52
CA ARG A 216 28.52 -9.51 -0.47
C ARG A 216 27.24 -10.32 -0.30
N ILE A 217 26.86 -10.67 0.93
CA ILE A 217 25.60 -11.37 1.22
C ILE A 217 24.40 -10.55 0.75
N PHE A 218 24.40 -9.24 0.95
CA PHE A 218 23.34 -8.34 0.47
C PHE A 218 23.19 -8.43 -1.05
N SER A 219 24.31 -8.30 -1.78
CA SER A 219 24.33 -8.43 -3.25
C SER A 219 23.88 -9.82 -3.72
N GLU A 220 24.41 -10.89 -3.12
CA GLU A 220 24.09 -12.27 -3.53
C GLU A 220 22.63 -12.64 -3.22
N THR A 221 22.04 -12.07 -2.17
CA THR A 221 20.61 -12.20 -1.84
C THR A 221 19.72 -11.61 -2.94
N GLN A 222 20.09 -10.43 -3.45
CA GLN A 222 19.39 -9.80 -4.58
C GLN A 222 19.63 -10.59 -5.89
N ASP A 223 20.85 -11.07 -6.13
CA ASP A 223 21.19 -11.87 -7.31
C ASP A 223 20.37 -13.18 -7.35
N GLN A 224 20.13 -13.80 -6.19
CA GLN A 224 19.29 -14.99 -6.07
C GLN A 224 17.83 -14.70 -6.43
N SER A 225 17.23 -13.63 -5.90
CA SER A 225 15.87 -13.23 -6.28
C SER A 225 15.75 -12.91 -7.77
N GLN A 226 16.77 -12.29 -8.37
CA GLN A 226 16.84 -12.08 -9.82
C GLN A 226 16.86 -13.40 -10.58
N HIS A 227 17.62 -14.40 -10.10
CA HIS A 227 17.62 -15.72 -10.73
C HIS A 227 16.24 -16.37 -10.66
N MET A 228 15.56 -16.27 -9.50
CA MET A 228 14.23 -16.86 -9.31
C MET A 228 13.18 -16.19 -10.21
N ILE A 229 13.13 -14.85 -10.27
CA ILE A 229 12.16 -14.17 -11.15
C ILE A 229 12.43 -14.46 -12.63
N ASN A 230 13.69 -14.63 -13.05
CA ASN A 230 14.01 -15.02 -14.42
C ASN A 230 13.37 -16.35 -14.82
N THR A 231 13.24 -17.31 -13.89
CA THR A 231 12.54 -18.58 -14.17
C THR A 231 11.06 -18.41 -14.41
N ILE A 232 10.46 -17.34 -13.86
CA ILE A 232 9.06 -16.97 -14.09
C ILE A 232 8.94 -16.25 -15.43
N LEU A 233 9.83 -15.30 -15.71
CA LEU A 233 9.86 -14.57 -16.99
C LEU A 233 10.05 -15.50 -18.20
N ASP A 234 10.83 -16.57 -18.05
CA ASP A 234 11.03 -17.59 -19.09
C ASP A 234 9.73 -18.35 -19.46
N LYS A 235 8.73 -18.38 -18.56
CA LYS A 235 7.43 -19.03 -18.79
C LYS A 235 6.42 -18.14 -19.49
N ILE A 236 6.62 -16.83 -19.48
CA ILE A 236 5.72 -15.87 -20.15
C ILE A 236 6.08 -15.86 -21.65
N PRO A 237 5.15 -16.02 -22.59
CA PRO A 237 5.46 -15.93 -24.02
C PRO A 237 5.94 -14.53 -24.43
N ASP A 238 6.96 -14.46 -25.29
CA ASP A 238 7.38 -13.20 -25.93
C ASP A 238 6.21 -12.61 -26.72
N GLY A 239 5.97 -11.31 -26.58
CA GLY A 239 4.81 -10.67 -27.18
C GLY A 239 4.53 -9.26 -26.66
N THR A 240 3.45 -8.69 -27.19
CA THR A 240 2.91 -7.41 -26.77
C THR A 240 1.48 -7.60 -26.32
N TYR A 241 1.20 -7.18 -25.09
CA TYR A 241 -0.10 -7.34 -24.47
C TYR A 241 -0.65 -5.97 -24.08
N ARG A 242 -1.97 -5.77 -24.17
CA ARG A 242 -2.59 -4.46 -23.97
C ARG A 242 -3.90 -4.60 -23.22
N ALA A 243 -4.15 -3.65 -22.33
CA ALA A 243 -5.45 -3.47 -21.70
C ALA A 243 -5.65 -2.01 -21.36
N VAL A 244 -6.91 -1.64 -21.19
CA VAL A 244 -7.33 -0.31 -20.74
C VAL A 244 -8.44 -0.49 -19.72
N HIS A 245 -8.33 0.21 -18.59
CA HIS A 245 -9.38 0.31 -17.58
C HIS A 245 -9.64 1.76 -17.22
N HIS A 246 -10.78 2.04 -16.60
CA HIS A 246 -11.15 3.37 -16.11
C HIS A 246 -11.48 3.32 -14.63
N LEU A 247 -11.26 4.43 -13.94
CA LEU A 247 -11.75 4.67 -12.58
C LEU A 247 -13.15 5.29 -12.64
N ASP A 248 -13.94 5.15 -11.58
CA ASP A 248 -15.31 5.68 -11.53
C ASP A 248 -15.36 7.22 -11.48
N GLY A 249 -14.28 7.87 -11.05
CA GLY A 249 -14.21 9.32 -10.97
C GLY A 249 -13.09 9.82 -10.05
N ASP A 250 -12.90 11.13 -10.01
CA ASP A 250 -11.90 11.80 -9.16
C ASP A 250 -12.53 12.51 -7.94
N GLY A 251 -13.84 12.39 -7.74
CA GLY A 251 -14.60 13.02 -6.65
C GLY A 251 -15.06 14.45 -6.95
N PHE A 252 -14.61 15.07 -8.05
CA PHE A 252 -15.22 16.26 -8.63
C PHE A 252 -16.04 15.93 -9.88
N THR A 253 -15.61 14.90 -10.58
CA THR A 253 -16.27 14.32 -11.74
C THR A 253 -16.42 12.83 -11.51
N GLU A 254 -17.61 12.32 -11.78
CA GLU A 254 -17.92 10.89 -11.80
C GLU A 254 -18.50 10.56 -13.17
N ASP A 255 -18.10 9.42 -13.73
CA ASP A 255 -18.61 8.96 -15.02
C ASP A 255 -18.97 7.47 -14.94
N ALA A 256 -20.19 7.15 -15.35
CA ALA A 256 -20.70 5.78 -15.48
C ALA A 256 -20.43 5.18 -16.87
N GLY A 257 -19.71 5.90 -17.74
CA GLY A 257 -19.10 5.43 -18.98
C GLY A 257 -17.63 5.83 -19.06
N ASN A 258 -16.91 5.38 -20.10
CA ASN A 258 -15.44 5.50 -20.27
C ASN A 258 -14.93 6.95 -20.47
N GLY A 259 -15.35 7.91 -19.63
CA GLY A 259 -14.88 9.29 -19.58
C GLY A 259 -13.40 9.42 -19.24
N PRO A 260 -12.95 10.61 -18.76
CA PRO A 260 -11.56 10.79 -18.38
C PRO A 260 -11.19 9.81 -17.24
N PHE A 261 -9.90 9.58 -17.02
CA PHE A 261 -9.30 8.64 -16.04
C PHE A 261 -9.06 7.22 -16.58
N GLY A 262 -8.84 7.10 -17.89
CA GLY A 262 -8.36 5.88 -18.53
C GLY A 262 -6.89 5.58 -18.19
N ILE A 263 -6.64 4.36 -17.74
CA ILE A 263 -5.32 3.78 -17.49
C ILE A 263 -5.05 2.79 -18.62
N SER A 264 -4.12 3.15 -19.50
CA SER A 264 -3.71 2.32 -20.63
C SER A 264 -2.35 1.69 -20.34
N VAL A 265 -2.21 0.40 -20.62
CA VAL A 265 -0.91 -0.26 -20.55
C VAL A 265 -0.63 -1.09 -21.80
N MET A 266 0.61 -1.03 -22.23
CA MET A 266 1.23 -1.98 -23.14
C MET A 266 2.33 -2.71 -22.37
N ILE A 267 2.26 -4.04 -22.32
CA ILE A 267 3.29 -4.87 -21.73
C ILE A 267 4.06 -5.54 -22.87
N GLU A 268 5.33 -5.17 -23.02
CA GLU A 268 6.22 -5.81 -23.97
C GLU A 268 7.13 -6.81 -23.24
N LYS A 269 6.99 -8.09 -23.61
CA LYS A 269 7.82 -9.18 -23.10
C LYS A 269 8.83 -9.61 -24.15
N ARG A 270 10.12 -9.53 -23.82
CA ARG A 270 11.24 -10.04 -24.64
C ARG A 270 12.25 -10.78 -23.78
N ALA A 271 12.37 -12.09 -23.98
CA ALA A 271 13.25 -12.95 -23.18
C ALA A 271 13.02 -12.77 -21.66
N ARG A 272 13.99 -12.20 -20.93
CA ARG A 272 13.90 -11.94 -19.48
C ARG A 272 13.73 -10.45 -19.16
N ARG A 273 13.04 -9.73 -20.05
CA ARG A 273 12.69 -8.32 -19.86
C ARG A 273 11.20 -8.11 -20.06
N LEU A 274 10.63 -7.31 -19.18
CA LEU A 274 9.26 -6.80 -19.29
C LEU A 274 9.30 -5.28 -19.24
N CYS A 275 8.74 -4.64 -20.26
CA CYS A 275 8.48 -3.21 -20.25
C CYS A 275 6.99 -2.97 -20.07
N PHE A 276 6.63 -2.34 -18.96
CA PHE A 276 5.29 -1.83 -18.69
C PHE A 276 5.23 -0.38 -19.17
N ASP A 277 4.63 -0.16 -20.33
CA ASP A 277 4.48 1.16 -20.94
C ASP A 277 3.06 1.69 -20.77
N PHE A 278 2.93 2.72 -19.94
CA PHE A 278 1.68 3.41 -19.64
C PHE A 278 1.39 4.58 -20.59
N THR A 279 2.12 4.70 -21.70
CA THR A 279 1.82 5.68 -22.76
C THR A 279 0.38 5.50 -23.26
N GLY A 280 -0.38 6.59 -23.26
CA GLY A 280 -1.82 6.58 -23.56
C GLY A 280 -2.72 6.59 -22.33
N THR A 281 -2.15 6.50 -21.11
CA THR A 281 -2.87 6.84 -19.88
C THR A 281 -3.22 8.32 -19.88
N ASP A 282 -4.41 8.65 -19.35
CA ASP A 282 -4.90 10.01 -19.27
C ASP A 282 -4.00 10.92 -18.43
N LYS A 283 -4.19 12.23 -18.62
CA LYS A 283 -3.51 13.26 -17.83
C LYS A 283 -3.88 13.12 -16.36
N GLN A 284 -3.01 13.62 -15.49
CA GLN A 284 -3.28 13.72 -14.06
C GLN A 284 -4.65 14.40 -13.81
N ALA A 285 -5.45 13.78 -12.96
CA ALA A 285 -6.76 14.25 -12.56
C ALA A 285 -6.67 15.50 -11.69
N LYS A 286 -7.80 16.22 -11.60
CA LYS A 286 -7.96 17.29 -10.61
C LYS A 286 -8.00 16.69 -9.20
N GLY A 287 -8.81 15.65 -9.01
CA GLY A 287 -8.98 14.95 -7.74
C GLY A 287 -7.81 14.03 -7.35
N PRO A 288 -7.87 13.38 -6.18
CA PRO A 288 -6.73 12.73 -5.52
C PRO A 288 -6.29 11.38 -6.11
N ILE A 289 -6.87 10.96 -7.23
CA ILE A 289 -6.64 9.64 -7.85
C ILE A 289 -5.32 9.56 -8.62
N ASN A 290 -4.41 10.51 -8.44
CA ASN A 290 -3.12 10.51 -9.14
C ASN A 290 -2.11 9.62 -8.42
N SER A 291 -1.58 8.62 -9.11
CA SER A 291 -0.63 7.65 -8.55
C SER A 291 0.82 8.06 -8.81
N PRO A 292 1.62 8.37 -7.77
CA PRO A 292 3.03 8.72 -7.92
C PRO A 292 3.82 7.59 -8.58
N PHE A 293 4.90 7.93 -9.29
CA PHE A 293 5.70 6.93 -10.01
C PHE A 293 6.14 5.74 -9.14
N ALA A 294 6.49 6.00 -7.87
CA ALA A 294 6.87 4.94 -6.93
C ALA A 294 5.75 3.92 -6.70
N VAL A 295 4.49 4.36 -6.68
CA VAL A 295 3.30 3.48 -6.58
C VAL A 295 3.08 2.73 -7.88
N THR A 296 3.14 3.40 -9.03
CA THR A 296 3.02 2.78 -10.36
C THR A 296 4.06 1.68 -10.58
N ALA A 297 5.31 1.93 -10.22
CA ALA A 297 6.37 0.92 -10.27
C ALA A 297 6.09 -0.24 -9.30
N SER A 298 5.61 0.06 -8.09
CA SER A 298 5.24 -0.96 -7.09
C SER A 298 4.14 -1.89 -7.58
N VAL A 299 3.13 -1.36 -8.28
CA VAL A 299 2.08 -2.16 -8.93
C VAL A 299 2.65 -3.15 -9.96
N CYS A 300 3.60 -2.70 -10.79
CA CYS A 300 4.27 -3.57 -11.76
C CYS A 300 5.04 -4.70 -11.06
N TYR A 301 5.79 -4.38 -10.00
CA TYR A 301 6.56 -5.36 -9.24
C TYR A 301 5.66 -6.35 -8.51
N TYR A 302 4.61 -5.87 -7.85
CA TYR A 302 3.60 -6.69 -7.20
C TYR A 302 2.98 -7.69 -8.18
N THR A 303 2.52 -7.20 -9.34
CA THR A 303 1.87 -8.06 -10.34
C THR A 303 2.78 -9.19 -10.78
N MET A 304 4.07 -8.90 -10.99
CA MET A 304 5.05 -9.91 -11.34
C MET A 304 5.31 -10.94 -10.24
N LEU A 305 5.39 -10.49 -8.98
CA LEU A 305 5.56 -11.39 -7.83
C LEU A 305 4.31 -12.24 -7.56
N ALA A 306 3.12 -11.68 -7.76
CA ALA A 306 1.86 -12.41 -7.66
C ALA A 306 1.77 -13.54 -8.69
N LEU A 307 2.13 -13.26 -9.95
CA LEU A 307 2.23 -14.27 -11.01
C LEU A 307 3.31 -15.33 -10.74
N ALA A 308 4.37 -14.96 -10.02
CA ALA A 308 5.42 -15.89 -9.57
C ALA A 308 4.97 -16.87 -8.48
N GLY A 309 3.78 -16.68 -7.88
CA GLY A 309 3.21 -17.58 -6.88
C GLY A 309 3.89 -17.52 -5.51
N GLY A 310 4.44 -16.36 -5.13
CA GLY A 310 4.93 -16.10 -3.77
C GLY A 310 6.28 -16.74 -3.40
N ALA A 311 6.90 -17.51 -4.30
CA ALA A 311 8.20 -18.14 -4.03
C ALA A 311 9.38 -17.17 -4.13
N VAL A 312 9.24 -16.07 -4.88
CA VAL A 312 10.32 -15.09 -5.11
C VAL A 312 10.34 -14.09 -3.96
N PRO A 313 11.45 -13.97 -3.21
CA PRO A 313 11.54 -12.97 -2.16
C PRO A 313 11.44 -11.55 -2.73
N PRO A 314 10.59 -10.67 -2.15
CA PRO A 314 10.33 -9.34 -2.68
C PRO A 314 11.48 -8.41 -2.33
N ASN A 315 12.57 -8.43 -3.10
CA ASN A 315 13.69 -7.51 -2.91
C ASN A 315 14.09 -6.88 -4.25
N SER A 316 14.99 -5.88 -4.22
CA SER A 316 15.35 -5.13 -5.44
C SER A 316 15.97 -6.00 -6.55
N GLY A 317 16.45 -7.21 -6.22
CA GLY A 317 16.86 -8.21 -7.20
C GLY A 317 15.72 -8.75 -8.05
N ALA A 318 14.55 -8.99 -7.45
CA ALA A 318 13.35 -9.47 -8.14
C ALA A 318 12.79 -8.46 -9.15
N TYR A 319 13.13 -7.18 -9.01
CA TYR A 319 12.66 -6.10 -9.88
C TYR A 319 13.59 -5.90 -11.09
N ARG A 320 14.78 -6.50 -11.09
CA ARG A 320 15.74 -6.37 -12.19
C ARG A 320 15.18 -7.03 -13.45
N GLY A 321 15.16 -6.29 -14.55
CA GLY A 321 14.57 -6.74 -15.81
C GLY A 321 13.13 -6.25 -16.02
N ILE A 322 12.57 -5.55 -15.04
CA ILE A 322 11.32 -4.81 -15.18
C ILE A 322 11.65 -3.36 -15.49
N GLU A 323 11.08 -2.85 -16.58
CA GLU A 323 11.13 -1.46 -17.00
C GLU A 323 9.72 -0.87 -16.91
N VAL A 324 9.60 0.35 -16.40
CA VAL A 324 8.33 1.06 -16.25
C VAL A 324 8.44 2.40 -16.94
N VAL A 325 7.61 2.60 -17.96
CA VAL A 325 7.50 3.86 -18.70
C VAL A 325 6.17 4.49 -18.33
N ALA A 326 6.20 5.64 -17.67
CA ALA A 326 5.02 6.37 -17.26
C ALA A 326 5.19 7.85 -17.61
N PRO A 327 4.42 8.41 -18.56
CA PRO A 327 4.58 9.81 -18.97
C PRO A 327 4.38 10.78 -17.79
N GLU A 328 5.32 11.70 -17.59
CA GLU A 328 5.20 12.75 -16.58
C GLU A 328 3.96 13.62 -16.83
N GLY A 329 3.20 13.93 -15.77
CA GLY A 329 1.93 14.64 -15.84
C GLY A 329 0.73 13.75 -16.21
N SER A 330 0.91 12.43 -16.25
CA SER A 330 -0.18 11.46 -16.38
C SER A 330 -0.76 11.07 -15.02
N LEU A 331 -1.91 10.40 -15.04
CA LEU A 331 -2.57 9.84 -13.86
C LEU A 331 -1.66 8.88 -13.06
N VAL A 332 -0.66 8.28 -13.71
CA VAL A 332 0.25 7.27 -13.12
C VAL A 332 1.69 7.77 -12.96
N ASN A 333 1.92 9.05 -13.22
CA ASN A 333 3.16 9.75 -12.90
C ASN A 333 2.89 11.27 -12.83
N PRO A 334 2.14 11.72 -11.81
CA PRO A 334 1.72 13.10 -11.69
C PRO A 334 2.86 14.02 -11.25
N VAL A 335 2.73 15.30 -11.58
CA VAL A 335 3.62 16.35 -11.11
C VAL A 335 2.94 17.25 -10.09
N TYR A 336 3.74 17.94 -9.29
CA TYR A 336 3.27 18.96 -8.36
C TYR A 336 2.39 19.99 -9.10
N PRO A 337 1.21 20.38 -8.57
CA PRO A 337 0.74 20.12 -7.20
C PRO A 337 -0.36 19.04 -7.07
N ALA A 338 -0.37 18.04 -7.96
CA ALA A 338 -1.41 17.01 -7.98
C ALA A 338 -1.62 16.30 -6.62
N PRO A 339 -2.86 16.19 -6.12
CA PRO A 339 -3.18 15.36 -4.96
C PRO A 339 -3.07 13.86 -5.30
N VAL A 340 -2.65 13.02 -4.34
CA VAL A 340 -2.24 11.63 -4.60
C VAL A 340 -2.80 10.58 -3.63
N VAL A 341 -3.57 10.97 -2.61
CA VAL A 341 -3.98 10.04 -1.54
C VAL A 341 -4.78 8.85 -2.07
N ALA A 342 -5.68 9.06 -3.05
CA ALA A 342 -6.42 7.99 -3.71
C ALA A 342 -5.61 7.29 -4.81
N GLY A 343 -4.50 7.87 -5.26
CA GLY A 343 -3.58 7.22 -6.19
C GLY A 343 -2.88 6.00 -5.59
N ASN A 344 -2.64 6.04 -4.28
CA ASN A 344 -2.07 4.95 -3.51
C ASN A 344 -3.09 3.83 -3.23
N THR A 345 -4.37 4.16 -3.08
CA THR A 345 -5.41 3.23 -2.60
C THR A 345 -6.39 2.76 -3.67
N GLU A 346 -6.69 3.58 -4.67
CA GLU A 346 -7.71 3.29 -5.69
C GLU A 346 -7.07 3.01 -7.05
N THR A 347 -6.33 3.99 -7.57
CA THR A 347 -5.65 3.88 -8.87
C THR A 347 -4.64 2.74 -8.90
N SER A 348 -3.95 2.50 -7.79
CA SER A 348 -2.99 1.40 -7.68
C SER A 348 -3.65 0.03 -7.82
N ASN A 349 -4.81 -0.18 -7.20
CA ASN A 349 -5.58 -1.42 -7.34
C ASN A 349 -6.11 -1.59 -8.77
N ARG A 350 -6.63 -0.50 -9.37
CA ARG A 350 -7.08 -0.54 -10.77
C ARG A 350 -5.93 -0.80 -11.75
N MET A 351 -4.74 -0.28 -11.47
CA MET A 351 -3.53 -0.60 -12.24
C MET A 351 -3.21 -2.09 -12.18
N VAL A 352 -3.41 -2.76 -11.04
CA VAL A 352 -3.23 -4.23 -10.98
C VAL A 352 -4.24 -4.95 -11.86
N ASP A 353 -5.52 -4.58 -11.80
CA ASP A 353 -6.57 -5.17 -12.65
C ASP A 353 -6.20 -5.08 -14.15
N VAL A 354 -5.78 -3.90 -14.63
CA VAL A 354 -5.41 -3.72 -16.05
C VAL A 354 -4.14 -4.50 -16.42
N LEU A 355 -3.17 -4.64 -15.51
CA LEU A 355 -1.98 -5.46 -15.76
C LEU A 355 -2.30 -6.95 -15.84
N LEU A 356 -3.17 -7.45 -14.96
CA LEU A 356 -3.63 -8.84 -14.96
C LEU A 356 -4.42 -9.14 -16.23
N ASP A 357 -5.33 -8.26 -16.63
CA ASP A 357 -6.11 -8.40 -17.87
C ASP A 357 -5.23 -8.38 -19.11
N ALA A 358 -4.22 -7.51 -19.16
CA ALA A 358 -3.25 -7.50 -20.25
C ALA A 358 -2.49 -8.83 -20.32
N LEU A 359 -2.05 -9.40 -19.19
CA LEU A 359 -1.28 -10.64 -19.15
C LEU A 359 -2.11 -11.92 -19.27
N ALA A 360 -3.43 -11.84 -19.08
CA ALA A 360 -4.31 -13.00 -19.11
C ALA A 360 -4.21 -13.86 -20.38
N PRO A 361 -4.09 -13.31 -21.62
CA PRO A 361 -3.88 -14.11 -22.81
C PRO A 361 -2.54 -14.85 -22.84
N ALA A 362 -1.53 -14.33 -22.14
CA ALA A 362 -0.18 -14.89 -22.09
C ALA A 362 -0.07 -16.04 -21.06
N ILE A 363 -0.86 -15.96 -19.98
CA ILE A 363 -0.82 -16.88 -18.84
C ILE A 363 -2.26 -17.21 -18.39
N PRO A 364 -3.08 -17.83 -19.25
CA PRO A 364 -4.53 -18.00 -18.99
C PRO A 364 -4.84 -18.81 -17.73
N GLU A 365 -3.94 -19.71 -17.31
CA GLU A 365 -4.07 -20.48 -16.07
C GLU A 365 -3.85 -19.65 -14.78
N ARG A 366 -3.31 -18.44 -14.92
CA ARG A 366 -3.10 -17.47 -13.84
C ARG A 366 -4.05 -16.27 -13.93
N ALA A 367 -4.90 -16.21 -14.94
CA ALA A 367 -5.88 -15.15 -15.05
C ALA A 367 -6.92 -15.24 -13.93
N VAL A 368 -7.38 -14.07 -13.49
CA VAL A 368 -8.34 -13.88 -12.40
C VAL A 368 -9.39 -12.90 -12.89
N ALA A 369 -10.66 -13.14 -12.57
CA ALA A 369 -11.72 -12.17 -12.80
C ALA A 369 -11.49 -10.89 -12.00
N GLY A 370 -12.22 -9.82 -12.31
CA GLY A 370 -12.09 -8.56 -11.60
C GLY A 370 -12.42 -8.72 -10.11
N SER A 371 -11.65 -8.06 -9.25
CA SER A 371 -11.94 -7.98 -7.81
C SER A 371 -12.65 -6.66 -7.48
N TYR A 372 -13.06 -6.48 -6.21
CA TYR A 372 -13.54 -5.18 -5.73
C TYR A 372 -12.52 -4.05 -5.96
N GLY A 373 -11.23 -4.37 -6.12
CA GLY A 373 -10.25 -3.54 -6.84
C GLY A 373 -10.03 -2.15 -6.24
N CYS A 374 -10.01 -2.07 -4.90
CA CYS A 374 -10.06 -0.84 -4.11
C CYS A 374 -9.34 -1.14 -2.78
N ALA A 375 -8.82 -0.16 -2.05
CA ALA A 375 -8.43 -0.39 -0.64
C ALA A 375 -9.64 -0.18 0.30
N GLY A 376 -10.58 0.65 -0.14
CA GLY A 376 -11.82 0.92 0.55
C GLY A 376 -11.59 1.76 1.79
N VAL A 377 -11.05 2.96 1.61
CA VAL A 377 -10.67 3.82 2.72
C VAL A 377 -11.86 4.66 3.16
N PHE A 378 -12.12 4.63 4.45
CA PHE A 378 -12.97 5.60 5.12
C PHE A 378 -12.27 6.13 6.36
N ALA A 379 -12.55 7.39 6.65
CA ALA A 379 -12.04 8.03 7.85
C ALA A 379 -13.17 8.74 8.59
N LEU A 380 -13.09 8.73 9.92
CA LEU A 380 -13.94 9.52 10.80
C LEU A 380 -13.08 10.32 11.76
N GLY A 381 -13.54 11.50 12.16
CA GLY A 381 -12.88 12.24 13.22
C GLY A 381 -13.81 13.24 13.89
N GLY A 382 -13.51 13.53 15.14
CA GLY A 382 -14.35 14.40 15.95
C GLY A 382 -13.76 14.61 17.34
N TRP A 383 -14.62 15.05 18.26
CA TRP A 383 -14.28 15.22 19.66
C TRP A 383 -14.94 14.13 20.51
N ASP A 384 -14.13 13.42 21.28
CA ASP A 384 -14.61 12.52 22.31
C ASP A 384 -14.74 13.29 23.63
N ALA A 385 -15.96 13.66 23.99
CA ALA A 385 -16.26 14.38 25.22
C ALA A 385 -15.98 13.56 26.49
N VAL A 386 -16.05 12.23 26.42
CA VAL A 386 -15.82 11.34 27.56
C VAL A 386 -14.32 11.24 27.85
N ARG A 387 -13.49 11.12 26.81
CA ARG A 387 -12.03 11.05 26.93
C ARG A 387 -11.35 12.41 26.94
N GLY A 388 -12.06 13.48 26.58
CA GLY A 388 -11.57 14.85 26.60
C GLY A 388 -10.54 15.16 25.51
N GLY A 389 -10.70 14.59 24.30
CA GLY A 389 -9.73 14.74 23.22
C GLY A 389 -10.30 14.52 21.82
N ARG A 390 -9.51 14.85 20.79
CA ARG A 390 -9.83 14.50 19.42
C ARG A 390 -9.56 13.01 19.17
N PHE A 391 -10.34 12.41 18.30
CA PHE A 391 -10.07 11.07 17.75
C PHE A 391 -10.02 11.13 16.22
N VAL A 392 -9.29 10.18 15.65
CA VAL A 392 -9.32 9.86 14.21
C VAL A 392 -9.41 8.35 14.08
N HIS A 393 -10.40 7.89 13.35
CA HIS A 393 -10.54 6.52 12.86
C HIS A 393 -10.17 6.51 11.39
N TYR A 394 -9.23 5.64 11.01
CA TYR A 394 -8.88 5.38 9.62
C TYR A 394 -8.91 3.88 9.43
N GLU A 395 -9.61 3.40 8.41
CA GLU A 395 -9.73 1.97 8.17
C GLU A 395 -9.91 1.64 6.68
N THR A 396 -9.37 0.49 6.30
CA THR A 396 -9.58 -0.17 5.01
C THR A 396 -10.48 -1.39 5.20
N ILE A 397 -11.44 -1.60 4.31
CA ILE A 397 -12.36 -2.75 4.35
C ILE A 397 -12.13 -3.64 3.14
N GLY A 398 -12.08 -4.95 3.36
CA GLY A 398 -12.02 -5.95 2.29
C GLY A 398 -13.33 -6.06 1.50
N GLY A 399 -13.25 -6.66 0.32
CA GLY A 399 -14.40 -6.92 -0.54
C GLY A 399 -14.28 -8.26 -1.25
N GLY A 400 -15.07 -8.47 -2.28
CA GLY A 400 -15.01 -9.70 -3.04
C GLY A 400 -13.76 -9.79 -3.91
N MET A 401 -12.98 -10.86 -3.75
CA MET A 401 -11.93 -11.21 -4.71
C MET A 401 -12.53 -11.86 -5.96
N GLY A 402 -11.98 -11.57 -7.14
CA GLY A 402 -12.38 -12.23 -8.37
C GLY A 402 -12.06 -13.73 -8.36
N ALA A 403 -12.93 -14.53 -8.97
CA ALA A 403 -12.71 -15.96 -9.15
C ALA A 403 -11.63 -16.25 -10.20
N SER A 404 -11.09 -17.46 -10.22
CA SER A 404 -10.08 -17.87 -11.21
C SER A 404 -10.26 -19.32 -11.64
N ALA A 405 -9.44 -19.78 -12.59
CA ALA A 405 -9.36 -21.20 -12.94
C ALA A 405 -9.00 -22.11 -11.76
N GLN A 406 -8.45 -21.56 -10.68
CA GLN A 406 -8.03 -22.31 -9.48
C GLN A 406 -9.16 -22.45 -8.45
N GLY A 407 -10.27 -21.72 -8.59
CA GLY A 407 -11.40 -21.81 -7.67
C GLY A 407 -12.17 -20.50 -7.48
N PRO A 408 -13.15 -20.50 -6.55
CA PRO A 408 -13.95 -19.33 -6.22
C PRO A 408 -13.10 -18.22 -5.61
N GLY A 409 -13.59 -16.98 -5.74
CA GLY A 409 -13.01 -15.83 -5.09
C GLY A 409 -13.15 -15.91 -3.56
N ILE A 410 -12.23 -15.28 -2.84
CA ILE A 410 -12.27 -15.18 -1.38
C ILE A 410 -13.21 -14.05 -0.96
N ASP A 411 -14.09 -14.34 -0.01
CA ASP A 411 -15.04 -13.40 0.60
C ASP A 411 -14.33 -12.37 1.49
N GLY A 412 -14.73 -11.09 1.41
CA GLY A 412 -14.29 -10.02 2.31
C GLY A 412 -12.77 -9.83 2.42
N HIS A 413 -12.06 -10.10 1.32
CA HIS A 413 -10.60 -10.12 1.26
C HIS A 413 -10.04 -8.76 0.80
N ARG A 414 -8.88 -8.36 1.34
CA ARG A 414 -8.11 -7.21 0.81
C ARG A 414 -7.26 -7.70 -0.34
N VAL A 415 -7.60 -7.27 -1.55
CA VAL A 415 -6.90 -7.71 -2.76
C VAL A 415 -5.76 -6.76 -3.12
N HIS A 416 -4.87 -7.25 -3.96
CA HIS A 416 -3.84 -6.48 -4.65
C HIS A 416 -2.93 -5.66 -3.73
N MET A 417 -3.21 -4.37 -3.56
CA MET A 417 -2.25 -3.41 -2.97
C MET A 417 -2.35 -3.27 -1.44
N GLY A 418 -3.31 -3.96 -0.80
CA GLY A 418 -3.49 -3.96 0.65
C GLY A 418 -3.26 -5.33 1.31
N ASN A 419 -2.76 -5.33 2.54
CA ASN A 419 -2.55 -6.55 3.35
C ASN A 419 -2.70 -6.28 4.86
N THR A 420 -3.55 -5.31 5.22
CA THR A 420 -3.85 -4.98 6.61
C THR A 420 -4.79 -6.01 7.23
N MET A 421 -4.66 -6.21 8.54
CA MET A 421 -5.61 -7.00 9.31
C MET A 421 -6.88 -6.19 9.58
N ASN A 422 -8.01 -6.89 9.73
CA ASN A 422 -9.25 -6.26 10.19
C ASN A 422 -9.04 -5.65 11.57
N LEU A 423 -9.47 -4.39 11.74
CA LEU A 423 -9.44 -3.77 13.04
C LEU A 423 -10.60 -4.34 13.90
N PRO A 424 -10.35 -4.90 15.10
CA PRO A 424 -11.41 -5.50 15.90
C PRO A 424 -12.49 -4.48 16.28
N CYS A 425 -13.77 -4.83 16.11
CA CYS A 425 -14.88 -3.96 16.46
C CYS A 425 -14.80 -3.49 17.92
N GLU A 426 -14.51 -4.40 18.85
CA GLU A 426 -14.33 -4.08 20.27
C GLU A 426 -13.23 -3.04 20.50
N ALA A 427 -12.14 -3.07 19.74
CA ALA A 427 -11.06 -2.09 19.87
C ALA A 427 -11.50 -0.70 19.40
N ILE A 428 -12.31 -0.63 18.34
CA ILE A 428 -12.90 0.63 17.84
C ILE A 428 -13.83 1.21 18.93
N GLU A 429 -14.79 0.42 19.40
CA GLU A 429 -15.76 0.86 20.42
C GLU A 429 -15.11 1.21 21.76
N ALA A 430 -14.05 0.50 22.13
CA ALA A 430 -13.31 0.73 23.37
C ALA A 430 -12.38 1.95 23.31
N SER A 431 -12.08 2.51 22.13
CA SER A 431 -11.14 3.62 21.97
C SER A 431 -11.77 4.91 21.46
N MET A 432 -12.93 4.85 20.81
CA MET A 432 -13.55 6.00 20.13
C MET A 432 -15.05 6.07 20.42
N PRO A 433 -15.71 7.23 20.26
CA PRO A 433 -17.16 7.36 20.44
C PRO A 433 -17.93 6.87 19.20
N LEU A 434 -17.64 5.63 18.80
CA LEU A 434 -18.21 4.94 17.65
C LEU A 434 -18.78 3.58 18.09
N ARG A 435 -19.82 3.10 17.41
CA ARG A 435 -20.38 1.76 17.58
C ARG A 435 -20.42 1.04 16.24
N ILE A 436 -20.10 -0.24 16.21
CA ILE A 436 -20.23 -1.07 15.02
C ILE A 436 -21.54 -1.85 15.12
N ASP A 437 -22.54 -1.46 14.34
CA ASP A 437 -23.84 -2.14 14.37
C ASP A 437 -23.89 -3.37 13.48
N ALA A 438 -23.06 -3.40 12.42
CA ALA A 438 -22.92 -4.55 11.53
C ALA A 438 -21.51 -4.63 10.96
N TYR A 439 -21.01 -5.86 10.82
CA TYR A 439 -19.85 -6.20 10.00
C TYR A 439 -20.00 -7.63 9.48
N GLU A 440 -20.55 -7.77 8.27
CA GLU A 440 -21.07 -9.04 7.76
C GLU A 440 -20.84 -9.21 6.25
N LEU A 441 -20.78 -10.45 5.79
CA LEU A 441 -20.70 -10.76 4.36
C LEU A 441 -22.04 -10.48 3.68
N ILE A 442 -22.00 -9.98 2.45
CA ILE A 442 -23.20 -9.69 1.69
C ILE A 442 -23.53 -10.86 0.77
N ASP A 443 -24.63 -11.53 1.04
CA ASP A 443 -25.10 -12.62 0.20
C ASP A 443 -25.35 -12.17 -1.25
N GLU A 444 -25.07 -13.06 -2.19
CA GLU A 444 -25.27 -12.88 -3.64
C GLU A 444 -24.60 -11.62 -4.22
N SER A 445 -23.56 -11.11 -3.55
CA SER A 445 -22.79 -9.96 -4.06
C SER A 445 -21.67 -10.36 -5.01
N GLY A 446 -21.15 -11.59 -4.92
CA GLY A 446 -20.18 -12.14 -5.86
C GLY A 446 -20.82 -12.55 -7.18
N GLY A 447 -20.13 -12.31 -8.30
CA GLY A 447 -20.60 -12.65 -9.63
C GLY A 447 -20.68 -14.16 -9.83
N ALA A 448 -21.75 -14.61 -10.50
CA ALA A 448 -21.96 -16.02 -10.80
C ALA A 448 -20.97 -16.55 -11.86
N GLY A 449 -20.69 -17.84 -11.81
CA GLY A 449 -19.85 -18.54 -12.80
C GLY A 449 -19.63 -19.98 -12.37
N ARG A 450 -18.86 -20.75 -13.17
CA ARG A 450 -18.39 -22.08 -12.71
C ARG A 450 -17.73 -21.97 -11.33
N TYR A 451 -16.97 -20.91 -11.12
CA TYR A 451 -16.52 -20.47 -9.82
C TYR A 451 -17.06 -19.08 -9.54
N ALA A 452 -17.77 -18.93 -8.43
CA ALA A 452 -18.33 -17.66 -8.02
C ALA A 452 -17.24 -16.69 -7.54
N GLY A 453 -17.41 -15.41 -7.81
CA GLY A 453 -16.62 -14.35 -7.20
C GLY A 453 -16.87 -14.27 -5.69
N GLY A 454 -15.91 -13.73 -4.95
CA GLY A 454 -16.04 -13.53 -3.51
C GLY A 454 -17.11 -12.50 -3.17
N ARG A 455 -17.74 -12.66 -2.02
CA ARG A 455 -18.73 -11.73 -1.47
C ARG A 455 -18.08 -10.45 -0.95
N GLY A 456 -18.77 -9.33 -1.17
CA GLY A 456 -18.51 -8.06 -0.51
C GLY A 456 -18.92 -8.08 0.97
N VAL A 457 -18.72 -6.95 1.64
CA VAL A 457 -18.89 -6.79 3.09
C VAL A 457 -19.74 -5.56 3.37
N CYS A 458 -20.70 -5.69 4.29
CA CYS A 458 -21.46 -4.59 4.86
C CYS A 458 -20.82 -4.19 6.19
N LYS A 459 -20.56 -2.89 6.39
CA LYS A 459 -20.15 -2.32 7.67
C LYS A 459 -20.97 -1.08 8.00
N VAL A 460 -21.47 -1.01 9.23
CA VAL A 460 -22.27 0.13 9.73
C VAL A 460 -21.61 0.68 10.98
N ILE A 461 -21.19 1.95 10.91
CA ILE A 461 -20.51 2.66 12.00
C ILE A 461 -21.40 3.80 12.48
N ARG A 462 -21.88 3.71 13.73
CA ARG A 462 -22.75 4.71 14.35
C ARG A 462 -21.98 5.67 15.25
N ALA A 463 -22.26 6.96 15.09
CA ALA A 463 -21.69 8.00 15.92
C ALA A 463 -22.37 8.05 17.30
N LEU A 464 -21.58 8.02 18.37
CA LEU A 464 -22.07 8.15 19.75
C LEU A 464 -21.93 9.57 20.31
N THR A 465 -21.38 10.47 19.50
CA THR A 465 -21.23 11.90 19.77
C THR A 465 -21.68 12.70 18.55
N ASP A 466 -21.96 13.97 18.75
CA ASP A 466 -22.29 14.90 17.66
C ASP A 466 -21.02 15.32 16.90
N ASP A 467 -21.25 15.82 15.68
CA ASP A 467 -20.22 16.47 14.86
C ASP A 467 -19.04 15.58 14.46
N VAL A 468 -19.32 14.31 14.14
CA VAL A 468 -18.31 13.38 13.63
C VAL A 468 -18.18 13.56 12.13
N GLU A 469 -17.10 14.20 11.70
CA GLU A 469 -16.74 14.33 10.29
C GLU A 469 -16.36 12.96 9.71
N PHE A 470 -16.73 12.70 8.45
CA PHE A 470 -16.25 11.54 7.72
C PHE A 470 -15.97 11.81 6.24
N SER A 471 -15.16 10.94 5.65
CA SER A 471 -14.84 10.91 4.23
C SER A 471 -14.76 9.47 3.72
N LEU A 472 -15.02 9.30 2.42
CA LEU A 472 -14.94 8.03 1.70
C LEU A 472 -14.07 8.22 0.45
N LEU A 473 -13.12 7.32 0.23
CA LEU A 473 -12.44 7.15 -1.05
C LEU A 473 -12.54 5.68 -1.43
N TYR A 474 -13.42 5.40 -2.39
CA TYR A 474 -13.74 4.08 -2.89
C TYR A 474 -13.81 4.06 -4.43
N GLU A 475 -13.86 2.84 -4.95
CA GLU A 475 -14.12 2.48 -6.34
C GLU A 475 -15.25 1.43 -6.43
N ARG A 476 -15.64 1.10 -7.66
CA ARG A 476 -16.71 0.13 -7.98
C ARG A 476 -18.09 0.57 -7.50
N GLY A 477 -18.32 1.87 -7.32
CA GLY A 477 -19.65 2.42 -7.07
C GLY A 477 -20.49 2.51 -8.34
N LEU A 478 -19.84 2.69 -9.50
CA LEU A 478 -20.50 2.81 -10.81
C LEU A 478 -20.23 1.58 -11.68
N HIS A 479 -18.97 1.13 -11.76
CA HIS A 479 -18.60 -0.02 -12.58
C HIS A 479 -18.35 -1.27 -11.73
N PRO A 480 -19.10 -2.36 -11.90
CA PRO A 480 -18.90 -3.57 -11.13
C PRO A 480 -17.57 -4.26 -11.46
N ALA A 481 -17.13 -5.15 -10.58
CA ALA A 481 -16.00 -6.02 -10.86
C ALA A 481 -16.38 -7.02 -11.98
N PRO A 482 -15.70 -7.02 -13.14
CA PRO A 482 -16.11 -7.83 -14.29
C PRO A 482 -15.86 -9.32 -14.04
N GLY A 483 -16.77 -10.16 -14.52
CA GLY A 483 -16.53 -11.60 -14.63
C GLY A 483 -15.59 -11.92 -15.80
N MET A 484 -15.12 -13.17 -15.84
CA MET A 484 -14.15 -13.63 -16.83
C MET A 484 -14.56 -14.96 -17.46
N LEU A 485 -14.27 -15.13 -18.76
CA LEU A 485 -14.59 -16.33 -19.54
C LEU A 485 -16.07 -16.78 -19.44
N GLY A 486 -17.00 -15.81 -19.47
CA GLY A 486 -18.44 -16.08 -19.37
C GLY A 486 -19.01 -16.03 -17.94
N GLY A 487 -18.17 -15.77 -16.94
CA GLY A 487 -18.65 -15.42 -15.60
C GLY A 487 -19.31 -14.05 -15.58
N GLU A 488 -20.26 -13.87 -14.66
CA GLU A 488 -20.99 -12.62 -14.44
C GLU A 488 -20.20 -11.65 -13.55
N ALA A 489 -20.54 -10.36 -13.65
CA ALA A 489 -19.95 -9.33 -12.83
C ALA A 489 -20.44 -9.41 -11.37
N GLY A 490 -19.60 -8.99 -10.43
CA GLY A 490 -20.00 -8.80 -9.03
C GLY A 490 -20.92 -7.59 -8.87
N ARG A 491 -21.49 -7.42 -7.68
CA ARG A 491 -22.31 -6.25 -7.34
C ARG A 491 -21.44 -5.02 -7.10
N CYS A 492 -21.92 -3.84 -7.50
CA CYS A 492 -21.28 -2.56 -7.16
C CYS A 492 -21.31 -2.28 -5.65
N ALA A 493 -20.33 -1.50 -5.20
CA ALA A 493 -20.28 -0.92 -3.87
C ALA A 493 -21.39 0.12 -3.69
N ARG A 494 -21.87 0.29 -2.45
CA ARG A 494 -22.92 1.27 -2.11
C ARG A 494 -22.61 1.93 -0.77
N PHE A 495 -22.97 3.20 -0.68
CA PHE A 495 -22.67 4.02 0.49
C PHE A 495 -23.88 4.85 0.86
N ALA A 496 -24.12 5.01 2.16
CA ALA A 496 -25.20 5.85 2.64
C ALA A 496 -24.91 6.41 4.03
N MET A 497 -25.52 7.55 4.32
CA MET A 497 -25.71 8.03 5.69
C MET A 497 -27.06 7.52 6.19
N GLU A 498 -27.05 6.77 7.28
CA GLU A 498 -28.24 6.29 7.98
C GLU A 498 -28.64 7.31 9.05
N HIS A 499 -29.84 7.88 8.93
CA HIS A 499 -30.39 8.84 9.87
C HIS A 499 -31.03 8.13 11.08
N VAL A 500 -31.28 8.89 12.15
CA VAL A 500 -31.86 8.37 13.41
C VAL A 500 -33.24 7.72 13.23
N ASP A 501 -34.00 8.15 12.22
CA ASP A 501 -35.31 7.59 11.88
C ASP A 501 -35.23 6.31 11.01
N GLY A 502 -34.02 5.85 10.67
CA GLY A 502 -33.74 4.69 9.84
C GLY A 502 -33.75 4.97 8.33
N THR A 503 -34.02 6.21 7.91
CA THR A 503 -33.89 6.58 6.49
C THR A 503 -32.42 6.64 6.07
N LYS A 504 -32.15 6.38 4.79
CA LYS A 504 -30.80 6.38 4.23
C LYS A 504 -30.67 7.42 3.12
N THR A 505 -29.69 8.30 3.25
CA THR A 505 -29.28 9.23 2.18
C THR A 505 -28.09 8.63 1.46
N ALA A 506 -28.25 8.33 0.16
CA ALA A 506 -27.19 7.74 -0.65
C ALA A 506 -25.98 8.68 -0.77
N LEU A 507 -24.78 8.10 -0.80
CA LEU A 507 -23.50 8.79 -0.94
C LEU A 507 -22.76 8.27 -2.18
N SER A 508 -21.90 9.12 -2.73
CA SER A 508 -20.98 8.72 -3.81
C SER A 508 -19.78 7.94 -3.25
N SER A 509 -19.08 7.22 -4.13
CA SER A 509 -17.87 6.47 -3.77
C SER A 509 -16.72 7.37 -3.28
N LYS A 510 -16.74 8.65 -3.67
CA LYS A 510 -15.80 9.68 -3.24
C LYS A 510 -16.57 10.80 -2.55
N THR A 511 -16.68 10.69 -1.24
CA THR A 511 -17.47 11.59 -0.39
C THR A 511 -16.56 12.40 0.53
N VAL A 512 -16.82 13.70 0.66
CA VAL A 512 -16.08 14.62 1.53
C VAL A 512 -17.02 15.58 2.26
N GLY A 513 -16.62 16.01 3.45
CA GLY A 513 -17.24 17.13 4.17
C GLY A 513 -18.59 16.79 4.80
N CYS A 514 -18.91 15.50 4.90
CA CYS A 514 -20.12 15.03 5.57
C CYS A 514 -19.88 14.86 7.07
N ARG A 515 -20.95 14.96 7.85
CA ARG A 515 -20.92 14.85 9.31
C ARG A 515 -22.07 13.99 9.78
N LEU A 516 -21.78 13.10 10.73
CA LEU A 516 -22.76 12.36 11.49
C LEU A 516 -23.07 13.10 12.79
N MET A 517 -24.35 13.24 13.08
CA MET A 517 -24.84 13.59 14.40
C MET A 517 -24.96 12.34 15.27
N LYS A 518 -25.07 12.52 16.58
CA LYS A 518 -25.22 11.39 17.50
C LYS A 518 -26.42 10.53 17.12
N GLY A 519 -26.17 9.23 16.96
CA GLY A 519 -27.18 8.23 16.58
C GLY A 519 -27.26 7.98 15.07
N GLU A 520 -26.69 8.84 14.23
CA GLU A 520 -26.58 8.59 12.79
C GLU A 520 -25.43 7.61 12.50
N GLY A 521 -25.52 6.91 11.36
CA GLY A 521 -24.58 5.89 10.95
C GLY A 521 -23.98 6.13 9.56
N LEU A 522 -22.72 5.76 9.39
CA LEU A 522 -22.11 5.56 8.08
C LEU A 522 -22.30 4.10 7.68
N TRP A 523 -23.02 3.88 6.58
CA TRP A 523 -23.32 2.57 6.01
C TRP A 523 -22.49 2.36 4.74
N ILE A 524 -21.72 1.27 4.72
CA ILE A 524 -20.79 0.93 3.64
C ILE A 524 -21.06 -0.52 3.21
N GLU A 525 -21.30 -0.73 1.92
CA GLU A 525 -21.25 -2.03 1.26
C GLU A 525 -20.12 -2.04 0.24
N THR A 526 -19.17 -2.94 0.39
CA THR A 526 -18.10 -3.14 -0.60
C THR A 526 -18.59 -3.96 -1.80
N ALA A 527 -17.94 -3.79 -2.95
CA ALA A 527 -18.28 -4.56 -4.14
C ALA A 527 -17.92 -6.05 -3.99
N GLY A 528 -18.66 -6.90 -4.70
CA GLY A 528 -18.28 -8.31 -4.88
C GLY A 528 -17.27 -8.49 -5.99
N GLY A 529 -16.65 -9.67 -6.05
CA GLY A 529 -15.74 -10.06 -7.13
C GLY A 529 -16.49 -10.63 -8.32
N GLY A 530 -15.89 -10.58 -9.51
CA GLY A 530 -16.43 -11.23 -10.71
C GLY A 530 -16.31 -12.75 -10.66
N GLY A 531 -17.27 -13.43 -11.31
CA GLY A 531 -17.27 -14.88 -11.47
C GLY A 531 -16.33 -15.35 -12.59
N TRP A 532 -16.02 -16.64 -12.59
CA TRP A 532 -15.15 -17.29 -13.57
C TRP A 532 -15.85 -18.44 -14.27
N GLY A 533 -15.85 -18.40 -15.62
CA GLY A 533 -16.49 -19.42 -16.46
C GLY A 533 -18.01 -19.27 -16.49
N GLU A 534 -18.66 -19.80 -17.52
CA GLU A 534 -20.12 -19.86 -17.59
C GLU A 534 -20.70 -20.57 -16.35
N PRO A 535 -21.77 -20.03 -15.73
CA PRO A 535 -22.49 -20.72 -14.66
C PRO A 535 -22.93 -22.11 -15.13
N HIS A 536 -22.80 -23.12 -14.27
CA HIS A 536 -23.46 -24.40 -14.55
C HIS A 536 -24.97 -24.18 -14.48
N GLU A 537 -25.73 -24.67 -15.47
CA GLU A 537 -27.18 -24.81 -15.33
C GLU A 537 -27.44 -25.61 -14.05
N SER A 538 -28.16 -25.03 -13.11
CA SER A 538 -28.59 -25.75 -11.91
C SER A 538 -29.54 -26.86 -12.35
N ASP A 539 -29.18 -28.11 -12.06
CA ASP A 539 -30.13 -29.21 -12.04
C ASP A 539 -31.10 -28.94 -10.86
N ASP A 540 -32.19 -28.22 -11.14
CA ASP A 540 -33.29 -27.97 -10.20
C ASP A 540 -33.95 -29.27 -9.70
#